data_AF-A0A2E0KWP7-F1
#
_entry.id   AF-A0A2E0KWP7-F1
#
_cell.length_a   1.000
_cell.length_b   1.000
_cell.length_c   1.000
_cell.angle_alpha   90.00
_cell.angle_beta   90.00
_cell.angle_gamma   90.00
#
_symmetry.space_group_name_H-M   'P 1'
#
loop_
_entity.id
_entity.type
_entity.pdbx_description
1 polymer ?
#
loop_
_entity_poly.entity_id
_entity_poly.type
_entity_poly.pdbx_seq_one_letter_code
_entity_poly.pdbx_strand_id
1 'polypeptide(L)'
;MHISIWQQFSSNHSGFFWVVGTFESFSEAEGAFKTLREMLFAIDQWHREHVEEYQTLLQTGLNEALPPEQAYAEQFQVDWQYPIDWTNWANYYLEDWPGYESIDAQRSARHMIDAAIRIVGRNVIVSNPDQTWMTIQPFEGILASLGAETIGYDLPFIESEAGKDFAFSTTLTFTAPNPATADRIEGMVRQYLAGDLASLDNPPPWHDDEANYQHILAHSRLLKAEPIDLLKQNWQQRYLLHMNPTPSPYGLEMPAKRLALRHQELHITRDAEHFTWTDLWFHNQELGVSALIAWLEVNGCIDIDFRYMREKLDNGESTNC
;
A
#
# COMPACT_ATOMS: atom_id res chain seq x y z
N MET A 1 10.90 -37.78 -38.94
CA MET A 1 9.80 -37.08 -38.28
C MET A 1 10.36 -36.56 -36.95
N HIS A 2 10.45 -35.25 -36.78
CA HIS A 2 10.97 -34.62 -35.56
C HIS A 2 9.78 -34.07 -34.79
N ILE A 3 9.58 -34.56 -33.56
CA ILE A 3 8.61 -34.02 -32.62
C ILE A 3 9.41 -33.16 -31.65
N SER A 4 9.17 -31.85 -31.65
CA SER A 4 9.69 -30.94 -30.64
C SER A 4 8.56 -30.65 -29.65
N ILE A 5 8.69 -31.12 -28.42
CA ILE A 5 7.82 -30.72 -27.31
C ILE A 5 8.44 -29.47 -26.71
N TRP A 6 7.76 -28.34 -26.83
CA TRP A 6 8.08 -27.12 -26.11
C TRP A 6 7.27 -27.14 -24.81
N GLN A 7 7.93 -27.33 -23.67
CA GLN A 7 7.33 -27.11 -22.36
C GLN A 7 7.84 -25.77 -21.85
N GLN A 8 7.04 -24.74 -22.02
CA GLN A 8 7.30 -23.43 -21.43
C GLN A 8 6.91 -23.52 -19.95
N PHE A 9 7.90 -23.60 -19.06
CA PHE A 9 7.72 -23.26 -17.66
C PHE A 9 7.69 -21.74 -17.57
N SER A 10 6.54 -21.12 -17.81
CA SER A 10 6.28 -19.84 -17.15
C SER A 10 6.21 -20.16 -15.66
N SER A 11 7.15 -19.67 -14.86
CA SER A 11 6.93 -19.52 -13.42
C SER A 11 5.69 -18.65 -13.28
N ASN A 12 4.54 -19.28 -13.14
CA ASN A 12 3.24 -18.73 -13.50
C ASN A 12 2.56 -18.01 -12.34
N HIS A 13 3.19 -17.90 -11.17
CA HIS A 13 2.41 -17.64 -9.95
C HIS A 13 2.89 -16.50 -9.08
N SER A 14 4.05 -15.87 -9.30
CA SER A 14 4.51 -14.79 -8.43
C SER A 14 3.95 -13.43 -8.92
N GLY A 15 2.65 -13.20 -8.71
CA GLY A 15 1.97 -11.95 -9.07
C GLY A 15 2.04 -10.92 -7.94
N PHE A 16 1.76 -9.66 -8.27
CA PHE A 16 1.42 -8.66 -7.24
C PHE A 16 -0.09 -8.46 -7.25
N PHE A 17 -0.67 -8.11 -6.11
CA PHE A 17 -2.06 -7.68 -6.07
C PHE A 17 -2.18 -6.41 -5.24
N TRP A 18 -3.19 -5.61 -5.57
CA TRP A 18 -3.62 -4.49 -4.76
C TRP A 18 -5.14 -4.51 -4.64
N VAL A 19 -5.62 -4.37 -3.41
CA VAL A 19 -7.02 -4.18 -3.09
C VAL A 19 -7.14 -2.92 -2.27
N VAL A 20 -8.05 -2.04 -2.64
CA VAL A 20 -8.44 -0.87 -1.85
C VAL A 20 -9.89 -1.01 -1.46
N GLY A 21 -10.18 -0.88 -0.16
CA GLY A 21 -11.51 -0.70 0.37
C GLY A 21 -11.73 0.73 0.84
N THR A 22 -12.72 1.41 0.29
CA THR A 22 -13.14 2.76 0.69
C THR A 22 -14.37 2.67 1.60
N PHE A 23 -14.25 3.16 2.83
CA PHE A 23 -15.30 3.13 3.87
C PHE A 23 -16.04 4.45 3.97
N GLU A 24 -17.18 4.56 4.64
CA GLU A 24 -17.91 5.84 4.76
C GLU A 24 -17.13 6.86 5.60
N SER A 25 -16.36 6.38 6.57
CA SER A 25 -15.60 7.22 7.49
C SER A 25 -14.21 6.67 7.82
N PHE A 26 -13.31 7.54 8.31
CA PHE A 26 -12.03 7.11 8.86
C PHE A 26 -12.19 6.10 10.00
N SER A 27 -13.23 6.24 10.83
CA SER A 27 -13.45 5.34 11.97
C SER A 27 -13.77 3.91 11.52
N GLU A 28 -14.51 3.75 10.43
CA GLU A 28 -14.79 2.43 9.85
C GLU A 28 -13.54 1.84 9.20
N ALA A 29 -12.80 2.65 8.43
CA ALA A 29 -11.53 2.23 7.84
C ALA A 29 -10.54 1.78 8.91
N GLU A 30 -10.44 2.49 10.03
CA GLU A 30 -9.60 2.10 11.17
C GLU A 30 -10.05 0.77 11.79
N GLY A 31 -11.37 0.56 11.91
CA GLY A 31 -11.93 -0.70 12.39
C GLY A 31 -11.52 -1.86 11.48
N ALA A 32 -11.73 -1.72 10.17
CA ALA A 32 -11.36 -2.72 9.18
C ALA A 32 -9.84 -2.99 9.14
N PHE A 33 -9.02 -1.95 9.20
CA PHE A 33 -7.56 -2.05 9.31
C PHE A 33 -7.14 -2.89 10.52
N LYS A 34 -7.73 -2.62 11.69
CA LYS A 34 -7.45 -3.38 12.93
C LYS A 34 -7.88 -4.83 12.79
N THR A 35 -9.08 -5.10 12.29
CA THR A 35 -9.58 -6.46 12.06
C THR A 35 -8.69 -7.25 11.12
N LEU A 36 -8.27 -6.68 9.99
CA LEU A 36 -7.37 -7.35 9.04
C LEU A 36 -6.00 -7.64 9.67
N ARG A 37 -5.43 -6.70 10.44
CA ARG A 37 -4.14 -6.93 11.12
C ARG A 37 -4.25 -8.03 12.17
N GLU A 38 -5.27 -8.00 13.01
CA GLU A 38 -5.52 -9.03 14.02
C GLU A 38 -5.68 -10.40 13.38
N MET A 39 -6.42 -10.49 12.26
CA MET A 39 -6.59 -11.70 11.46
C MET A 39 -5.24 -12.24 10.95
N LEU A 40 -4.44 -11.41 10.28
CA LEU A 40 -3.15 -11.84 9.74
C LEU A 40 -2.15 -12.22 10.85
N PHE A 41 -2.17 -11.52 11.99
CA PHE A 41 -1.34 -11.91 13.13
C PHE A 41 -1.77 -13.23 13.75
N ALA A 42 -3.06 -13.53 13.80
CA ALA A 42 -3.55 -14.84 14.26
C ALA A 42 -3.11 -15.97 13.31
N ILE A 43 -3.13 -15.72 11.99
CA ILE A 43 -2.63 -16.67 10.99
C ILE A 43 -1.11 -16.90 11.15
N ASP A 44 -0.31 -15.83 11.24
CA ASP A 44 1.15 -15.92 11.52
C ASP A 44 1.43 -16.67 12.83
N GLN A 45 0.66 -16.39 13.88
CA GLN A 45 0.79 -17.12 15.15
C GLN A 45 0.51 -18.61 14.97
N TRP A 46 -0.56 -18.97 14.23
CA TRP A 46 -0.88 -20.36 13.97
C TRP A 46 0.25 -21.10 13.25
N HIS A 47 0.84 -20.51 12.21
CA HIS A 47 2.00 -21.08 11.51
C HIS A 47 3.16 -21.43 12.44
N ARG A 48 3.41 -20.60 13.45
CA ARG A 48 4.51 -20.78 14.41
C ARG A 48 4.21 -21.86 15.44
N GLU A 49 2.95 -22.02 15.81
CA GLU A 49 2.51 -23.01 16.79
C GLU A 49 2.31 -24.40 16.17
N HIS A 50 2.08 -24.48 14.85
CA HIS A 50 1.72 -25.70 14.12
C HIS A 50 2.69 -26.02 12.98
N VAL A 51 4.00 -25.83 13.19
CA VAL A 51 5.04 -25.99 12.15
C VAL A 51 5.00 -27.35 11.46
N GLU A 52 4.90 -28.46 12.23
CA GLU A 52 4.87 -29.83 11.67
C GLU A 52 3.64 -30.09 10.81
N GLU A 53 2.47 -29.61 11.24
CA GLU A 53 1.21 -29.72 10.50
C GLU A 53 1.31 -28.93 9.18
N TYR A 54 1.80 -27.69 9.25
CA TYR A 54 2.01 -26.87 8.08
C TYR A 54 3.03 -27.47 7.09
N GLN A 55 4.15 -28.02 7.57
CA GLN A 55 5.12 -28.72 6.72
C GLN A 55 4.51 -29.95 6.05
N THR A 56 3.65 -30.68 6.73
CA THR A 56 2.92 -31.82 6.15
C THR A 56 2.01 -31.35 5.01
N LEU A 57 1.26 -30.26 5.23
CA LEU A 57 0.38 -29.65 4.22
C LEU A 57 1.17 -29.17 2.98
N LEU A 58 2.34 -28.56 3.18
CA LEU A 58 3.28 -28.21 2.11
C LEU A 58 3.68 -29.42 1.27
N GLN A 59 4.07 -30.53 1.91
CA GLN A 59 4.52 -31.73 1.21
C GLN A 59 3.39 -32.42 0.43
N THR A 60 2.14 -32.27 0.85
CA THR A 60 0.97 -32.81 0.14
C THR A 60 0.47 -31.92 -1.00
N GLY A 61 1.07 -30.74 -1.17
CA GLY A 61 0.61 -29.69 -2.08
C GLY A 61 -0.48 -28.85 -1.42
N LEU A 62 -0.13 -27.64 -0.99
CA LEU A 62 -1.05 -26.64 -0.45
C LEU A 62 -2.08 -26.25 -1.50
N ASN A 63 -3.19 -26.99 -1.56
CA ASN A 63 -4.29 -26.71 -2.48
C ASN A 63 -5.52 -26.13 -1.77
N GLU A 64 -5.44 -25.93 -0.45
CA GLU A 64 -6.55 -25.50 0.39
C GLU A 64 -6.07 -24.50 1.44
N ALA A 65 -6.93 -23.56 1.81
CA ALA A 65 -6.71 -22.65 2.93
C ALA A 65 -6.49 -23.41 4.25
N LEU A 66 -5.66 -22.85 5.12
CA LEU A 66 -5.34 -23.39 6.44
C LEU A 66 -6.52 -23.26 7.40
N PRO A 67 -6.56 -24.04 8.50
CA PRO A 67 -7.65 -23.96 9.48
C PRO A 67 -8.03 -22.55 9.95
N PRO A 68 -7.09 -21.65 10.34
CA PRO A 68 -7.47 -20.28 10.71
C PRO A 68 -8.06 -19.50 9.53
N GLU A 69 -7.56 -19.71 8.32
CA GLU A 69 -8.01 -19.03 7.10
C GLU A 69 -9.41 -19.51 6.69
N GLN A 70 -9.69 -20.82 6.81
CA GLN A 70 -11.03 -21.39 6.64
C GLN A 70 -12.04 -20.78 7.62
N ALA A 71 -11.64 -20.62 8.89
CA ALA A 71 -12.51 -19.98 9.89
C ALA A 71 -12.83 -18.52 9.52
N TYR A 72 -11.85 -17.77 9.03
CA TYR A 72 -12.08 -16.40 8.55
C TYR A 72 -12.88 -16.36 7.24
N ALA A 73 -12.67 -17.31 6.33
CA ALA A 73 -13.47 -17.46 5.12
C ALA A 73 -14.95 -17.64 5.45
N GLU A 74 -15.25 -18.49 6.44
CA GLU A 74 -16.61 -18.71 6.94
C GLU A 74 -17.17 -17.47 7.65
N GLN A 75 -16.37 -16.83 8.51
CA GLN A 75 -16.74 -15.63 9.25
C GLN A 75 -17.13 -14.47 8.33
N PHE A 76 -16.33 -14.22 7.28
CA PHE A 76 -16.55 -13.12 6.34
C PHE A 76 -17.37 -13.52 5.12
N GLN A 77 -17.72 -14.81 4.99
CA GLN A 77 -18.43 -15.39 3.84
C GLN A 77 -17.73 -15.13 2.51
N VAL A 78 -16.41 -15.35 2.48
CA VAL A 78 -15.56 -15.11 1.31
C VAL A 78 -15.01 -16.42 0.75
N ASP A 79 -14.69 -16.41 -0.54
CA ASP A 79 -13.95 -17.51 -1.15
C ASP A 79 -12.47 -17.37 -0.83
N TRP A 80 -11.92 -18.37 -0.14
CA TRP A 80 -10.53 -18.42 0.26
C TRP A 80 -9.97 -19.80 -0.09
N GLN A 81 -9.48 -19.94 -1.31
CA GLN A 81 -9.08 -21.23 -1.85
C GLN A 81 -7.67 -21.63 -1.43
N TYR A 82 -6.76 -20.66 -1.34
CA TYR A 82 -5.33 -20.90 -1.15
C TYR A 82 -4.79 -20.20 0.08
N PRO A 83 -3.78 -20.80 0.72
CA PRO A 83 -3.21 -20.22 1.92
C PRO A 83 -2.35 -19.00 1.64
N ILE A 84 -2.25 -18.12 2.62
CA ILE A 84 -1.33 -17.00 2.65
C ILE A 84 0.09 -17.56 2.82
N ASP A 85 0.91 -17.42 1.77
CA ASP A 85 2.27 -17.96 1.69
C ASP A 85 3.35 -17.00 2.26
N TRP A 86 3.13 -15.69 2.15
CA TRP A 86 3.98 -14.57 2.60
C TRP A 86 4.08 -14.32 4.10
N THR A 87 3.11 -14.77 4.90
CA THR A 87 3.22 -14.73 6.38
C THR A 87 4.23 -15.74 6.89
N ASN A 88 4.57 -16.75 6.07
CA ASN A 88 5.32 -17.92 6.46
C ASN A 88 6.76 -17.96 5.91
N TRP A 89 7.24 -16.91 5.22
CA TRP A 89 8.60 -16.89 4.65
C TRP A 89 9.71 -17.17 5.67
N ALA A 90 9.41 -16.97 6.96
CA ALA A 90 10.30 -17.37 8.04
C ALA A 90 10.63 -18.87 8.08
N ASN A 91 9.74 -19.74 7.59
CA ASN A 91 9.90 -21.18 7.66
C ASN A 91 10.60 -21.80 6.44
N TYR A 92 10.70 -21.07 5.31
CA TYR A 92 11.37 -21.58 4.09
C TYR A 92 12.89 -21.75 4.24
N TYR A 93 13.52 -21.07 5.20
CA TYR A 93 14.98 -21.00 5.34
C TYR A 93 15.53 -21.55 6.66
N LEU A 94 14.70 -22.23 7.45
CA LEU A 94 15.11 -22.76 8.77
C LEU A 94 16.22 -23.83 8.67
N GLU A 95 16.29 -24.62 7.59
CA GLU A 95 17.30 -25.68 7.46
C GLU A 95 18.63 -25.20 6.86
N ASP A 96 18.62 -24.17 6.01
CA ASP A 96 19.82 -23.70 5.30
C ASP A 96 20.47 -22.43 5.89
N TRP A 97 19.80 -21.75 6.82
CA TRP A 97 20.34 -20.52 7.43
C TRP A 97 20.35 -20.57 8.97
N PRO A 98 21.45 -20.97 9.62
CA PRO A 98 21.53 -21.21 11.07
C PRO A 98 21.40 -19.96 11.97
N GLY A 99 20.89 -18.84 11.45
CA GLY A 99 20.56 -17.63 12.20
C GLY A 99 19.05 -17.36 12.35
N TYR A 100 18.20 -18.25 11.81
CA TYR A 100 16.76 -17.98 11.64
C TYR A 100 15.91 -18.22 12.90
N GLU A 101 16.44 -18.85 13.96
CA GLU A 101 15.80 -18.90 15.29
C GLU A 101 15.82 -17.54 16.03
N SER A 102 16.39 -16.50 15.42
CA SER A 102 16.50 -15.18 16.03
C SER A 102 15.18 -14.43 16.05
N ILE A 103 15.03 -13.55 17.04
CA ILE A 103 13.97 -12.52 17.13
C ILE A 103 13.78 -11.75 15.80
N ASP A 104 14.79 -11.71 14.94
CA ASP A 104 14.76 -11.02 13.65
C ASP A 104 13.87 -11.70 12.59
N ALA A 105 13.72 -13.02 12.62
CA ALA A 105 12.74 -13.74 11.80
C ALA A 105 11.30 -13.38 12.20
N GLN A 106 11.04 -13.30 13.51
CA GLN A 106 9.73 -12.92 14.03
C GLN A 106 9.37 -11.47 13.72
N ARG A 107 10.37 -10.58 13.69
CA ARG A 107 10.22 -9.19 13.22
C ARG A 107 9.89 -9.14 11.73
N SER A 108 10.41 -10.08 10.94
CA SER A 108 10.19 -10.10 9.49
C SER A 108 8.73 -10.36 9.13
N ALA A 109 8.07 -11.37 9.71
CA ALA A 109 6.64 -11.61 9.41
C ALA A 109 5.72 -10.47 9.88
N ARG A 110 5.99 -9.87 11.05
CA ARG A 110 5.26 -8.68 11.50
C ARG A 110 5.46 -7.50 10.55
N HIS A 111 6.68 -7.30 10.07
CA HIS A 111 6.99 -6.29 9.08
C HIS A 111 6.25 -6.54 7.76
N MET A 112 6.12 -7.79 7.33
CA MET A 112 5.37 -8.15 6.13
C MET A 112 3.88 -7.82 6.28
N ILE A 113 3.26 -8.14 7.43
CA ILE A 113 1.86 -7.77 7.73
C ILE A 113 1.67 -6.26 7.81
N ASP A 114 2.61 -5.55 8.43
CA ASP A 114 2.53 -4.09 8.53
C ASP A 114 2.79 -3.40 7.18
N ALA A 115 3.52 -4.04 6.26
CA ALA A 115 3.66 -3.62 4.87
C ALA A 115 2.47 -4.08 4.00
N ALA A 116 1.76 -5.11 4.42
CA ALA A 116 0.62 -5.70 3.72
C ALA A 116 -0.59 -4.77 3.73
N ILE A 117 -0.95 -4.36 4.95
CA ILE A 117 -2.21 -3.70 5.26
C ILE A 117 -1.89 -2.28 5.71
N ARG A 118 -2.45 -1.32 4.99
CA ARG A 118 -2.12 0.09 5.12
C ARG A 118 -3.42 0.90 5.14
N ILE A 119 -3.41 2.08 5.78
CA ILE A 119 -4.60 2.94 5.92
C ILE A 119 -4.27 4.37 5.51
N VAL A 120 -5.12 4.97 4.67
CA VAL A 120 -4.97 6.35 4.18
C VAL A 120 -6.34 7.02 4.16
N GLY A 121 -6.61 7.87 5.16
CA GLY A 121 -7.92 8.47 5.37
C GLY A 121 -9.00 7.39 5.52
N ARG A 122 -10.04 7.45 4.70
CA ARG A 122 -11.15 6.47 4.66
C ARG A 122 -10.85 5.19 3.88
N ASN A 123 -9.61 4.99 3.42
CA ASN A 123 -9.22 3.86 2.59
C ASN A 123 -8.34 2.88 3.38
N VAL A 124 -8.63 1.59 3.24
CA VAL A 124 -7.74 0.49 3.65
C VAL A 124 -7.18 -0.15 2.39
N ILE A 125 -5.87 -0.32 2.35
CA ILE A 125 -5.14 -0.87 1.23
C ILE A 125 -4.55 -2.20 1.68
N VAL A 126 -4.76 -3.25 0.90
CA VAL A 126 -4.12 -4.56 1.08
C VAL A 126 -3.35 -4.89 -0.17
N SER A 127 -2.08 -5.20 -0.02
CA SER A 127 -1.20 -5.63 -1.11
C SER A 127 -0.20 -6.63 -0.61
N ASN A 128 0.25 -7.53 -1.46
CA ASN A 128 1.39 -8.37 -1.12
C ASN A 128 2.72 -7.55 -1.16
N PRO A 129 3.58 -7.67 -0.14
CA PRO A 129 4.86 -7.00 0.03
C PRO A 129 5.93 -7.72 -0.77
N ASP A 130 5.65 -8.95 -1.21
CA ASP A 130 6.47 -9.73 -2.11
C ASP A 130 5.57 -10.48 -3.09
N GLN A 131 6.18 -11.10 -4.07
CA GLN A 131 5.51 -11.85 -5.10
C GLN A 131 4.98 -13.16 -4.50
N THR A 132 3.66 -13.31 -4.50
CA THR A 132 2.97 -14.45 -3.90
C THR A 132 2.06 -15.11 -4.91
N TRP A 133 1.62 -16.33 -4.59
CA TRP A 133 0.64 -17.07 -5.39
C TRP A 133 -0.80 -16.62 -5.12
N MET A 134 -0.97 -15.44 -4.55
CA MET A 134 -2.26 -14.88 -4.18
C MET A 134 -2.79 -13.92 -5.22
N THR A 135 -4.11 -13.85 -5.26
CA THR A 135 -4.85 -12.85 -6.04
C THR A 135 -5.45 -11.81 -5.10
N ILE A 136 -6.22 -10.88 -5.63
CA ILE A 136 -7.04 -9.95 -4.84
C ILE A 136 -8.01 -10.65 -3.87
N GLN A 137 -8.38 -11.90 -4.16
CA GLN A 137 -9.12 -12.74 -3.22
C GLN A 137 -8.16 -13.40 -2.23
N PRO A 138 -8.48 -13.40 -0.92
CA PRO A 138 -9.81 -13.16 -0.33
C PRO A 138 -10.07 -11.69 0.08
N PHE A 139 -9.06 -10.83 0.01
CA PHE A 139 -9.08 -9.53 0.68
C PHE A 139 -10.13 -8.56 0.12
N GLU A 140 -10.42 -8.64 -1.17
CA GLU A 140 -11.53 -7.90 -1.78
C GLU A 140 -12.87 -8.28 -1.13
N GLY A 141 -13.16 -9.58 -0.99
CA GLY A 141 -14.36 -10.05 -0.31
C GLY A 141 -14.39 -9.64 1.17
N ILE A 142 -13.26 -9.73 1.87
CA ILE A 142 -13.20 -9.38 3.30
C ILE A 142 -13.47 -7.90 3.50
N LEU A 143 -12.82 -7.02 2.73
CA LEU A 143 -13.07 -5.58 2.79
C LEU A 143 -14.54 -5.25 2.47
N ALA A 144 -15.12 -5.87 1.45
CA ALA A 144 -16.53 -5.70 1.12
C ALA A 144 -17.46 -6.16 2.27
N SER A 145 -17.15 -7.29 2.92
CA SER A 145 -17.90 -7.79 4.08
C SER A 145 -17.82 -6.85 5.30
N LEU A 146 -16.74 -6.07 5.39
CA LEU A 146 -16.54 -5.04 6.41
C LEU A 146 -17.22 -3.70 6.05
N GLY A 147 -17.89 -3.62 4.89
CA GLY A 147 -18.66 -2.46 4.46
C GLY A 147 -17.93 -1.51 3.50
N ALA A 148 -16.75 -1.87 2.97
CA ALA A 148 -16.07 -1.05 1.98
C ALA A 148 -16.65 -1.21 0.56
N GLU A 149 -16.62 -0.11 -0.19
CA GLU A 149 -16.57 -0.17 -1.66
C GLU A 149 -15.17 -0.60 -2.08
N THR A 150 -15.04 -1.69 -2.83
CA THR A 150 -13.74 -2.28 -3.16
C THR A 150 -13.35 -2.10 -4.62
N ILE A 151 -12.05 -1.90 -4.83
CA ILE A 151 -11.41 -2.03 -6.14
C ILE A 151 -10.17 -2.89 -5.99
N GLY A 152 -9.95 -3.82 -6.92
CA GLY A 152 -8.82 -4.73 -6.90
C GLY A 152 -8.18 -4.90 -8.27
N TYR A 153 -6.87 -5.16 -8.28
CA TYR A 153 -6.11 -5.58 -9.45
C TYR A 153 -5.18 -6.74 -9.10
N ASP A 154 -5.26 -7.80 -9.90
CA ASP A 154 -4.18 -8.77 -10.05
C ASP A 154 -3.20 -8.24 -11.09
N LEU A 155 -1.95 -8.07 -10.69
CA LEU A 155 -0.89 -7.51 -11.52
C LEU A 155 0.01 -8.64 -12.02
N PRO A 156 0.17 -8.79 -13.35
CA PRO A 156 1.11 -9.75 -13.89
C PRO A 156 2.54 -9.36 -13.45
N PHE A 157 3.41 -10.36 -13.32
CA PHE A 157 4.82 -10.19 -12.97
C PHE A 157 5.47 -9.07 -13.79
N ILE A 158 5.81 -7.95 -13.13
CA ILE A 158 6.41 -6.81 -13.82
C ILE A 158 7.93 -6.91 -13.74
N GLU A 159 8.55 -7.41 -14.82
CA GLU A 159 9.99 -7.25 -15.03
C GLU A 159 10.31 -5.75 -15.22
N SER A 160 10.71 -5.12 -14.13
CA SER A 160 11.68 -4.03 -14.05
C SER A 160 11.40 -2.62 -14.61
N GLU A 161 10.41 -2.35 -15.48
CA GLU A 161 10.11 -0.94 -15.88
C GLU A 161 8.63 -0.58 -16.04
N ALA A 162 7.75 -1.55 -16.35
CA ALA A 162 6.30 -1.31 -16.51
C ALA A 162 5.53 -1.13 -15.18
N GLY A 163 6.19 -1.29 -14.03
CA GLY A 163 5.61 -1.05 -12.69
C GLY A 163 5.36 0.43 -12.41
N LYS A 164 5.77 1.30 -13.33
CA LYS A 164 5.48 2.73 -13.32
C LYS A 164 4.09 3.05 -13.90
N ASP A 165 3.51 2.14 -14.69
CA ASP A 165 2.30 2.43 -15.48
C ASP A 165 1.01 1.91 -14.84
N PHE A 166 1.10 1.19 -13.71
CA PHE A 166 -0.07 0.80 -12.91
C PHE A 166 -0.11 1.60 -11.61
N ALA A 167 -0.38 2.89 -11.77
CA ALA A 167 -0.93 3.69 -10.70
C ALA A 167 -2.45 3.55 -10.76
N PHE A 168 -3.10 3.22 -9.66
CA PHE A 168 -4.49 3.65 -9.52
C PHE A 168 -4.53 5.14 -9.84
N SER A 169 -5.39 5.57 -10.76
CA SER A 169 -5.71 7.00 -10.82
C SER A 169 -6.25 7.38 -9.45
N THR A 170 -5.71 8.41 -8.84
CA THR A 170 -6.17 8.86 -7.53
C THR A 170 -6.86 10.20 -7.69
N THR A 171 -7.92 10.42 -6.92
CA THR A 171 -8.61 11.69 -6.88
C THR A 171 -8.60 12.22 -5.46
N LEU A 172 -8.15 13.45 -5.28
CA LEU A 172 -8.28 14.20 -4.05
C LEU A 172 -9.20 15.40 -4.28
N THR A 173 -10.28 15.48 -3.53
CA THR A 173 -11.15 16.67 -3.48
C THR A 173 -11.08 17.30 -2.11
N PHE A 174 -11.24 18.62 -2.04
CA PHE A 174 -11.34 19.36 -0.79
C PHE A 174 -11.89 20.78 -1.03
N THR A 175 -12.36 21.42 0.04
CA THR A 175 -12.81 22.80 0.03
C THR A 175 -11.92 23.65 0.94
N ALA A 176 -11.31 24.70 0.38
CA ALA A 176 -10.54 25.67 1.13
C ALA A 176 -11.46 26.58 1.98
N PRO A 177 -11.00 27.13 3.11
CA PRO A 177 -11.85 27.93 4.00
C PRO A 177 -12.16 29.35 3.48
N ASN A 178 -11.43 29.83 2.47
CA ASN A 178 -11.62 31.13 1.82
C ASN A 178 -10.78 31.22 0.53
N PRO A 179 -11.01 32.22 -0.34
CA PRO A 179 -10.31 32.34 -1.61
C PRO A 179 -8.80 32.58 -1.47
N ALA A 180 -8.37 33.29 -0.42
CA ALA A 180 -6.95 33.56 -0.19
C ALA A 180 -6.19 32.27 0.17
N THR A 181 -6.79 31.37 0.96
CA THR A 181 -6.22 30.05 1.22
C THR A 181 -6.21 29.20 -0.03
N ALA A 182 -7.28 29.23 -0.84
CA ALA A 182 -7.33 28.52 -2.12
C ALA A 182 -6.21 28.96 -3.07
N ASP A 183 -6.04 30.26 -3.27
CA ASP A 183 -4.99 30.83 -4.13
C ASP A 183 -3.59 30.43 -3.65
N ARG A 184 -3.38 30.42 -2.32
CA ARG A 184 -2.11 29.98 -1.74
C ARG A 184 -1.85 28.49 -1.98
N ILE A 185 -2.84 27.63 -1.76
CA ILE A 185 -2.70 26.18 -1.97
C ILE A 185 -2.37 25.90 -3.44
N GLU A 186 -3.13 26.48 -4.36
CA GLU A 186 -2.92 26.30 -5.79
C GLU A 186 -1.54 26.81 -6.23
N GLY A 187 -1.14 27.99 -5.73
CA GLY A 187 0.18 28.56 -5.98
C GLY A 187 1.31 27.64 -5.54
N MET A 188 1.24 27.08 -4.33
CA MET A 188 2.25 26.16 -3.79
C MET A 188 2.33 24.87 -4.60
N VAL A 189 1.20 24.27 -4.98
CA VAL A 189 1.19 23.04 -5.80
C VAL A 189 1.76 23.32 -7.19
N ARG A 190 1.38 24.42 -7.84
CA ARG A 190 1.88 24.78 -9.16
C ARG A 190 3.38 25.09 -9.15
N GLN A 191 3.87 25.78 -8.13
CA GLN A 191 5.31 26.03 -7.94
C GLN A 191 6.07 24.73 -7.74
N TYR A 192 5.55 23.84 -6.89
CA TYR A 192 6.11 22.51 -6.70
C TYR A 192 6.16 21.74 -8.02
N LEU A 193 5.05 21.73 -8.78
CA LEU A 193 4.97 21.06 -10.08
C LEU A 193 5.95 21.61 -11.12
N ALA A 194 6.28 22.90 -11.05
CA ALA A 194 7.25 23.54 -11.93
C ALA A 194 8.71 23.22 -11.57
N GLY A 195 8.95 22.52 -10.45
CA GLY A 195 10.30 22.20 -9.96
C GLY A 195 11.06 23.41 -9.39
N ASP A 196 10.39 24.54 -9.17
CA ASP A 196 10.99 25.74 -8.56
C ASP A 196 10.96 25.65 -7.04
N LEU A 197 11.80 24.76 -6.50
CA LEU A 197 11.86 24.46 -5.07
C LEU A 197 12.73 25.47 -4.30
N ALA A 198 13.63 26.18 -5.00
CA ALA A 198 14.56 27.14 -4.38
C ALA A 198 13.88 28.45 -3.98
N SER A 199 12.69 28.75 -4.52
CA SER A 199 11.92 29.96 -4.21
C SER A 199 10.91 29.78 -3.08
N LEU A 200 10.77 28.58 -2.51
CA LEU A 200 9.77 28.30 -1.49
C LEU A 200 10.32 28.60 -0.10
N ASP A 201 9.97 29.76 0.45
CA ASP A 201 10.21 30.09 1.87
C ASP A 201 9.54 29.08 2.84
N ASN A 202 8.57 28.30 2.34
CA ASN A 202 7.95 27.15 3.01
C ASN A 202 7.57 26.11 1.94
N PRO A 203 8.41 25.10 1.67
CA PRO A 203 8.03 24.05 0.74
C PRO A 203 6.78 23.32 1.26
N PRO A 204 5.91 22.83 0.37
CA PRO A 204 4.74 22.09 0.81
C PRO A 204 5.16 20.84 1.63
N PRO A 205 4.35 20.37 2.58
CA PRO A 205 4.72 19.29 3.50
C PRO A 205 5.00 17.92 2.93
N TRP A 206 4.53 17.66 1.71
CA TRP A 206 4.96 16.46 0.97
C TRP A 206 6.35 16.65 0.33
N HIS A 207 7.00 17.79 0.55
CA HIS A 207 8.41 18.00 0.26
C HIS A 207 9.29 17.48 1.40
N ASP A 208 10.41 16.88 1.02
CA ASP A 208 11.36 16.15 1.86
C ASP A 208 12.08 17.04 2.89
N ASP A 209 11.39 17.40 3.97
CA ASP A 209 12.00 17.94 5.18
C ASP A 209 11.39 17.28 6.41
N GLU A 210 12.23 16.59 7.18
CA GLU A 210 11.89 15.95 8.46
C GLU A 210 11.17 16.94 9.40
N ALA A 211 11.54 18.23 9.39
CA ALA A 211 10.87 19.23 10.21
C ALA A 211 9.41 19.44 9.79
N ASN A 212 9.15 19.42 8.49
CA ASN A 212 7.80 19.54 7.92
C ASN A 212 6.99 18.27 8.19
N TYR A 213 7.63 17.10 8.09
CA TYR A 213 7.03 15.82 8.46
C TYR A 213 6.63 15.80 9.95
N GLN A 214 7.51 16.19 10.87
CA GLN A 214 7.17 16.26 12.29
C GLN A 214 6.05 17.28 12.57
N HIS A 215 5.99 18.38 11.81
CA HIS A 215 4.92 19.36 11.91
C HIS A 215 3.55 18.77 11.52
N ILE A 216 3.46 18.04 10.41
CA ILE A 216 2.24 17.33 9.98
C ILE A 216 1.75 16.38 11.07
N LEU A 217 2.65 15.55 11.60
CA LEU A 217 2.30 14.53 12.59
C LEU A 217 1.80 15.16 13.89
N ALA A 218 2.32 16.33 14.25
CA ALA A 218 1.87 17.04 15.45
C ALA A 218 0.48 17.68 15.29
N HIS A 219 -0.03 17.89 14.08
CA HIS A 219 -1.23 18.69 13.83
C HIS A 219 -2.33 18.00 13.02
N SER A 220 -2.07 16.85 12.39
CA SER A 220 -3.12 16.08 11.68
C SER A 220 -4.13 15.48 12.65
N ARG A 221 -5.41 15.55 12.29
CA ARG A 221 -6.49 14.90 13.06
C ARG A 221 -6.75 13.47 12.59
N LEU A 222 -6.43 13.18 11.33
CA LEU A 222 -6.62 11.86 10.70
C LEU A 222 -5.47 10.90 10.99
N LEU A 223 -4.28 11.40 11.28
CA LEU A 223 -3.17 10.57 11.74
C LEU A 223 -3.28 10.39 13.26
N LYS A 224 -4.02 9.37 13.70
CA LYS A 224 -3.98 8.94 15.11
C LYS A 224 -2.54 8.56 15.48
N ALA A 225 -2.18 8.69 16.76
CA ALA A 225 -0.81 8.45 17.25
C ALA A 225 -0.24 7.07 16.84
N GLU A 226 -1.08 6.05 16.74
CA GLU A 226 -0.67 4.69 16.39
C GLU A 226 -0.30 4.55 14.89
N PRO A 227 -1.11 5.01 13.92
CA PRO A 227 -0.67 5.19 12.53
C PRO A 227 0.56 6.10 12.36
N ILE A 228 0.67 7.17 13.16
CA ILE A 228 1.85 8.06 13.16
C ILE A 228 3.10 7.29 13.57
N ASP A 229 3.04 6.53 14.65
CA ASP A 229 4.17 5.77 15.15
C ASP A 229 4.57 4.67 14.16
N LEU A 230 3.60 4.04 13.50
CA LEU A 230 3.84 3.08 12.43
C LEU A 230 4.49 3.74 11.21
N LEU A 231 4.00 4.91 10.76
CA LEU A 231 4.57 5.68 9.65
C LEU A 231 5.97 6.20 9.99
N LYS A 232 6.20 6.67 11.22
CA LYS A 232 7.53 7.07 11.73
C LYS A 232 8.47 5.87 11.77
N GLN A 233 8.03 4.72 12.29
CA GLN A 233 8.85 3.50 12.33
C GLN A 233 9.18 3.01 10.93
N ASN A 234 8.20 2.98 10.02
CA ASN A 234 8.40 2.59 8.62
C ASN A 234 9.36 3.56 7.90
N TRP A 235 9.21 4.87 8.11
CA TRP A 235 10.12 5.87 7.58
C TRP A 235 11.54 5.72 8.16
N GLN A 236 11.68 5.62 9.49
CA GLN A 236 12.97 5.47 10.17
C GLN A 236 13.67 4.17 9.78
N GLN A 237 12.96 3.04 9.76
CA GLN A 237 13.53 1.75 9.36
C GLN A 237 13.99 1.78 7.90
N ARG A 238 13.17 2.31 6.99
CA ARG A 238 13.56 2.46 5.59
C ARG A 238 14.73 3.43 5.43
N TYR A 239 14.72 4.55 6.14
CA TYR A 239 15.84 5.50 6.18
C TYR A 239 17.13 4.82 6.62
N LEU A 240 17.08 4.04 7.70
CA LEU A 240 18.22 3.28 8.23
C LEU A 240 18.69 2.17 7.27
N LEU A 241 17.78 1.46 6.61
CA LEU A 241 18.10 0.45 5.59
C LEU A 241 18.84 1.05 4.38
N HIS A 242 18.56 2.31 4.01
CA HIS A 242 19.23 2.99 2.90
C HIS A 242 20.48 3.78 3.30
N MET A 243 20.61 4.14 4.57
CA MET A 243 21.84 4.73 5.12
C MET A 243 22.94 3.69 5.34
N ASN A 244 22.58 2.40 5.40
CA ASN A 244 23.57 1.31 5.39
C ASN A 244 23.99 1.02 3.94
N PRO A 245 25.28 1.22 3.57
CA PRO A 245 25.78 1.16 2.20
C PRO A 245 26.01 -0.28 1.74
N THR A 246 25.02 -1.16 1.92
CA THR A 246 25.06 -2.46 1.24
C THR A 246 24.83 -2.19 -0.25
N PRO A 247 25.68 -2.66 -1.15
CA PRO A 247 25.57 -2.39 -2.58
C PRO A 247 24.37 -3.13 -3.16
N SER A 248 23.19 -2.54 -3.02
CA SER A 248 22.03 -2.95 -3.80
C SER A 248 22.32 -2.61 -5.28
N PRO A 249 22.18 -3.58 -6.21
CA PRO A 249 22.31 -3.33 -7.65
C PRO A 249 21.18 -2.43 -8.20
N TYR A 250 20.11 -2.23 -7.43
CA TYR A 250 19.07 -1.24 -7.70
C TYR A 250 19.52 0.08 -7.09
N GLY A 251 20.03 0.97 -7.94
CA GLY A 251 20.64 2.24 -7.56
C GLY A 251 19.84 3.03 -6.53
N LEU A 252 20.58 3.63 -5.59
CA LEU A 252 20.15 4.53 -4.53
C LEU A 252 19.24 5.66 -5.05
N GLU A 253 17.94 5.44 -5.12
CA GLU A 253 16.98 6.54 -5.13
C GLU A 253 16.79 7.00 -3.67
N MET A 254 17.36 8.18 -3.38
CA MET A 254 17.34 8.82 -2.06
C MET A 254 15.92 8.93 -1.47
N PRO A 255 15.79 9.01 -0.12
CA PRO A 255 14.53 9.32 0.57
C PRO A 255 13.73 10.47 -0.09
N ALA A 256 14.43 11.48 -0.62
CA ALA A 256 13.88 12.63 -1.35
C ALA A 256 12.94 12.28 -2.51
N LYS A 257 13.20 11.20 -3.25
CA LYS A 257 12.29 10.80 -4.32
C LYS A 257 10.99 10.23 -3.75
N ARG A 258 10.99 9.64 -2.54
CA ARG A 258 9.85 8.88 -2.01
C ARG A 258 8.60 9.69 -1.73
N LEU A 259 8.73 10.96 -1.37
CA LEU A 259 7.58 11.83 -1.14
C LEU A 259 7.28 12.76 -2.31
N ALA A 260 8.11 12.69 -3.36
CA ALA A 260 7.95 13.59 -4.48
C ALA A 260 6.72 13.22 -5.31
N LEU A 261 5.91 14.24 -5.62
CA LEU A 261 4.84 14.12 -6.60
C LEU A 261 5.45 14.06 -8.00
N ARG A 262 5.01 13.12 -8.85
CA ARG A 262 5.44 13.10 -10.26
C ARG A 262 4.72 14.16 -11.07
N HIS A 263 5.52 15.06 -11.63
CA HIS A 263 5.07 16.31 -12.25
C HIS A 263 4.22 16.16 -13.52
N GLN A 264 4.23 15.01 -14.19
CA GLN A 264 3.59 14.86 -15.51
C GLN A 264 2.12 14.41 -15.46
N GLU A 265 1.63 13.97 -14.30
CA GLU A 265 0.33 13.29 -14.20
C GLU A 265 -0.73 14.11 -13.44
N LEU A 266 -0.36 15.02 -12.52
CA LEU A 266 -1.37 15.73 -11.71
C LEU A 266 -2.22 16.73 -12.53
N HIS A 267 -3.53 16.47 -12.61
CA HIS A 267 -4.51 17.40 -13.16
C HIS A 267 -5.27 18.12 -12.05
N ILE A 268 -5.33 19.46 -12.12
CA ILE A 268 -5.96 20.30 -11.10
C ILE A 268 -7.14 21.04 -11.72
N THR A 269 -8.33 20.84 -11.17
CA THR A 269 -9.50 21.70 -11.41
C THR A 269 -9.91 22.41 -10.13
N ARG A 270 -10.46 23.61 -10.28
CA ARG A 270 -10.89 24.46 -9.17
C ARG A 270 -12.15 25.23 -9.56
N ASP A 271 -13.16 25.18 -8.69
CA ASP A 271 -14.34 26.04 -8.74
C ASP A 271 -14.45 26.83 -7.43
N ALA A 272 -14.14 28.13 -7.49
CA ALA A 272 -14.04 29.03 -6.35
C ALA A 272 -13.07 28.56 -5.24
N GLU A 273 -13.57 27.83 -4.25
CA GLU A 273 -12.81 27.31 -3.10
C GLU A 273 -12.70 25.78 -3.14
N HIS A 274 -13.40 25.13 -4.06
CA HIS A 274 -13.43 23.68 -4.21
C HIS A 274 -12.36 23.23 -5.20
N PHE A 275 -11.58 22.23 -4.80
CA PHE A 275 -10.52 21.63 -5.58
C PHE A 275 -10.84 20.19 -5.93
N THR A 276 -10.44 19.78 -7.13
CA THR A 276 -10.35 18.38 -7.52
C THR A 276 -9.00 18.16 -8.21
N TRP A 277 -8.22 17.26 -7.63
CA TRP A 277 -6.91 16.86 -8.12
C TRP A 277 -7.01 15.41 -8.57
N THR A 278 -6.75 15.13 -9.84
CA THR A 278 -6.73 13.75 -10.37
C THR A 278 -5.32 13.34 -10.73
N ASP A 279 -5.08 12.02 -10.73
CA ASP A 279 -3.84 11.39 -11.14
C ASP A 279 -2.66 11.83 -10.24
N LEU A 280 -2.96 11.90 -8.95
CA LEU A 280 -2.01 12.26 -7.90
C LEU A 280 -1.06 11.10 -7.62
N TRP A 281 0.18 11.22 -8.10
CA TRP A 281 1.20 10.18 -7.95
C TRP A 281 2.37 10.54 -7.04
N PHE A 282 2.48 9.85 -5.91
CA PHE A 282 3.69 9.88 -5.06
C PHE A 282 4.47 8.57 -5.15
N HIS A 283 5.80 8.67 -5.09
CA HIS A 283 6.67 7.48 -4.99
C HIS A 283 6.38 6.60 -3.77
N ASN A 284 5.84 7.18 -2.69
CA ASN A 284 5.27 6.50 -1.54
C ASN A 284 3.87 7.09 -1.32
N GLN A 285 2.90 6.53 -2.06
CA GLN A 285 1.51 6.98 -2.09
C GLN A 285 0.95 7.24 -0.70
N GLU A 286 1.16 6.35 0.25
CA GLU A 286 0.55 6.45 1.56
C GLU A 286 1.09 7.61 2.37
N LEU A 287 2.41 7.71 2.44
CA LEU A 287 3.05 8.75 3.23
C LEU A 287 2.84 10.11 2.56
N GLY A 288 2.94 10.19 1.23
CA GLY A 288 2.72 11.41 0.46
C GLY A 288 1.28 11.92 0.56
N VAL A 289 0.29 11.04 0.34
CA VAL A 289 -1.13 11.38 0.44
C VAL A 289 -1.50 11.72 1.89
N SER A 290 -1.03 10.95 2.87
CA SER A 290 -1.28 11.25 4.29
C SER A 290 -0.72 12.61 4.70
N ALA A 291 0.52 12.91 4.27
CA ALA A 291 1.16 14.19 4.51
C ALA A 291 0.37 15.36 3.89
N LEU A 292 -0.11 15.18 2.66
CA LEU A 292 -0.93 16.16 1.96
C LEU A 292 -2.27 16.38 2.64
N ILE A 293 -3.01 15.31 2.97
CA ILE A 293 -4.31 15.40 3.65
C ILE A 293 -4.16 16.16 4.97
N ALA A 294 -3.19 15.77 5.80
CA ALA A 294 -2.91 16.43 7.06
C ALA A 294 -2.62 17.94 6.90
N TRP A 295 -1.86 18.32 5.87
CA TRP A 295 -1.60 19.72 5.61
C TRP A 295 -2.85 20.49 5.18
N LEU A 296 -3.69 19.89 4.34
CA LEU A 296 -4.97 20.49 3.97
C LEU A 296 -5.81 20.77 5.23
N GLU A 297 -5.85 19.83 6.18
CA GLU A 297 -6.53 20.02 7.48
C GLU A 297 -5.94 21.19 8.28
N VAL A 298 -4.61 21.26 8.41
CA VAL A 298 -3.92 22.34 9.15
C VAL A 298 -4.20 23.72 8.56
N ASN A 299 -4.43 23.77 7.24
CA ASN A 299 -4.80 25.00 6.54
C ASN A 299 -6.31 25.26 6.52
N GLY A 300 -7.08 24.52 7.32
CA GLY A 300 -8.51 24.72 7.51
C GLY A 300 -9.36 24.22 6.36
N CYS A 301 -8.82 23.37 5.49
CA CYS A 301 -9.63 22.73 4.45
C CYS A 301 -10.61 21.74 5.06
N ILE A 302 -11.77 21.63 4.43
CA ILE A 302 -12.86 20.72 4.81
C ILE A 302 -13.23 19.85 3.60
N ASP A 303 -14.13 18.89 3.81
CA ASP A 303 -14.61 17.98 2.76
C ASP A 303 -13.48 17.27 2.00
N ILE A 304 -12.40 16.96 2.71
CA ILE A 304 -11.22 16.31 2.13
C ILE A 304 -11.57 14.86 1.87
N ASP A 305 -11.68 14.47 0.60
CA ASP A 305 -11.99 13.12 0.17
C ASP A 305 -10.90 12.63 -0.78
N PHE A 306 -10.32 11.48 -0.46
CA PHE A 306 -9.30 10.84 -1.27
C PHE A 306 -9.80 9.48 -1.73
N ARG A 307 -9.77 9.24 -3.04
CA ARG A 307 -10.25 8.01 -3.66
C ARG A 307 -9.20 7.44 -4.59
N TYR A 308 -9.11 6.13 -4.57
CA TYR A 308 -8.51 5.38 -5.66
C TYR A 308 -9.59 5.12 -6.72
N MET A 309 -9.25 5.34 -7.97
CA MET A 309 -10.12 5.14 -9.12
C MET A 309 -9.54 3.99 -9.93
N ARG A 310 -10.42 3.08 -10.33
CA ARG A 310 -10.09 2.10 -11.36
C ARG A 310 -9.97 2.86 -12.67
N GLU A 311 -8.77 3.04 -13.19
CA GLU A 311 -8.63 3.50 -14.57
C GLU A 311 -9.41 2.54 -15.46
N LYS A 312 -10.30 3.08 -16.28
CA LYS A 312 -10.71 2.36 -17.47
C LYS A 312 -9.44 2.23 -18.29
N LEU A 313 -8.80 1.08 -18.21
CA LEU A 313 -7.87 0.68 -19.24
C LEU A 313 -8.68 0.79 -20.53
N ASP A 314 -8.39 1.80 -21.34
CA ASP A 314 -8.90 1.99 -22.71
C ASP A 314 -8.24 0.92 -23.61
N ASN A 315 -8.26 -0.32 -23.13
CA ASN A 315 -7.96 -1.49 -23.91
C ASN A 315 -9.22 -1.70 -24.73
N GLY A 316 -9.19 -1.27 -25.99
CA GLY A 316 -10.19 -1.65 -27.00
C GLY A 316 -10.27 -3.16 -27.27
N GLU A 317 -9.92 -4.00 -26.29
CA GLU A 317 -9.96 -5.43 -26.31
C GLU A 317 -11.00 -5.90 -25.29
N SER A 318 -12.10 -6.43 -25.82
CA SER A 318 -13.07 -7.21 -25.09
C SER A 318 -12.36 -8.40 -24.43
N THR A 319 -12.20 -8.38 -23.11
CA THR A 319 -11.85 -9.58 -22.36
C THR A 319 -13.08 -10.47 -22.26
N ASN A 320 -13.21 -11.40 -23.21
CA ASN A 320 -13.85 -12.68 -22.92
C ASN A 320 -12.85 -13.50 -22.09
N CYS A 321 -13.07 -13.54 -20.78
CA CYS A 321 -12.67 -14.64 -19.93
C CYS A 321 -13.93 -15.15 -19.25
#